data_AF-A0A2V2YNB8-F1
#
_entry.id   AF-A0A2V2YNB8-F1
#
_cell.length_a   1.000
_cell.length_b   1.000
_cell.length_c   1.000
_cell.angle_alpha   90.00
_cell.angle_beta   90.00
_cell.angle_gamma   90.00
#
_symmetry.space_group_name_H-M   'P 1'
#
loop_
_entity.id
_entity.type
_entity.pdbx_description
1 polymer ?
#
loop_
_entity_poly.entity_id
_entity_poly.type
_entity_poly.pdbx_seq_one_letter_code
_entity_poly.pdbx_strand_id
1 'polypeptide(L)'
;MEFIGYVRTGSIEQSDLHQLTLLNKFAIEREYEFSGIYIDNGFSTSQHRPEFDRVIQKLSSGKVTLVVVSPDRIYRSVTELAEFFSFVKASESHVISLDGGIDSNNPMLSVMYEGINLLDRALQRSPM
;
A
#
# COMPACT_ATOMS: atom_id res chain seq x y z
N MET A 1 15.46 -8.14 -4.50
CA MET A 1 14.13 -7.65 -4.12
C MET A 1 13.82 -6.51 -5.06
N GLU A 2 12.69 -6.55 -5.77
CA GLU A 2 12.27 -5.50 -6.69
C GLU A 2 11.53 -4.38 -5.93
N PHE A 3 11.76 -3.11 -6.25
CA PHE A 3 11.01 -1.99 -5.66
C PHE A 3 10.11 -1.34 -6.71
N ILE A 4 8.85 -1.09 -6.36
CA ILE A 4 7.90 -0.34 -7.19
C ILE A 4 7.31 0.81 -6.40
N GLY A 5 7.06 1.93 -7.07
CA GLY A 5 6.38 3.10 -6.50
C GLY A 5 4.91 3.14 -6.90
N TYR A 6 4.04 3.64 -6.04
CA TYR A 6 2.66 3.97 -6.42
C TYR A 6 2.26 5.37 -5.97
N VAL A 7 1.63 6.10 -6.88
CA VAL A 7 1.14 7.47 -6.71
C VAL A 7 -0.33 7.51 -7.11
N ARG A 8 -1.14 8.21 -6.30
CA ARG A 8 -2.54 8.46 -6.60
C ARG A 8 -2.87 9.93 -6.37
N THR A 9 -3.65 10.52 -7.27
CA THR A 9 -4.18 11.87 -7.09
C THR A 9 -5.66 11.98 -7.42
N GLY A 10 -6.38 12.73 -6.57
CA GLY A 10 -7.80 13.02 -6.74
C GLY A 10 -8.09 14.20 -7.67
N SER A 11 -7.05 14.98 -8.04
CA SER A 11 -7.12 16.12 -8.95
C SER A 11 -5.91 16.14 -9.88
N ILE A 12 -6.10 16.54 -11.14
CA ILE A 12 -5.14 16.42 -12.24
C ILE A 12 -3.87 17.28 -12.06
N GLU A 13 -3.89 18.28 -11.16
CA GLU A 13 -2.78 19.24 -11.08
C GLU A 13 -2.17 19.31 -9.67
N GLN A 14 -0.84 19.22 -9.62
CA GLN A 14 0.10 19.47 -8.51
C GLN A 14 0.40 18.33 -7.51
N SER A 15 -0.50 17.40 -7.23
CA SER A 15 -0.24 16.39 -6.18
C SER A 15 0.69 15.22 -6.62
N ASP A 16 0.90 15.01 -7.91
CA ASP A 16 1.78 13.93 -8.42
C ASP A 16 3.25 14.24 -8.14
N LEU A 17 3.69 15.46 -8.45
CA LEU A 17 5.10 15.87 -8.39
C LEU A 17 5.67 15.79 -6.98
N HIS A 18 4.88 16.19 -5.97
CA HIS A 18 5.32 16.08 -4.58
C HIS A 18 5.53 14.61 -4.17
N GLN A 19 4.59 13.73 -4.54
CA GLN A 19 4.70 12.31 -4.20
C GLN A 19 5.88 11.65 -4.91
N LEU A 20 6.07 11.95 -6.19
CA LEU A 20 7.23 11.48 -6.97
C LEU A 20 8.55 11.98 -6.36
N THR A 21 8.59 13.23 -5.90
CA THR A 21 9.79 13.78 -5.23
C THR A 21 10.12 13.04 -3.94
N LEU A 22 9.12 12.71 -3.13
CA LEU A 22 9.30 11.95 -1.89
C LEU A 22 9.75 10.51 -2.16
N LEU A 23 9.16 9.83 -3.15
CA LEU A 23 9.60 8.50 -3.57
C LEU A 23 11.05 8.54 -4.05
N ASN A 24 11.41 9.48 -4.90
CA ASN A 24 12.78 9.61 -5.41
C ASN A 24 13.77 9.90 -4.29
N LYS A 25 13.43 10.79 -3.36
CA LYS A 25 14.26 11.08 -2.19
C LYS A 25 14.50 9.82 -1.35
N PHE A 26 13.44 9.05 -1.08
CA PHE A 26 13.56 7.78 -0.35
C PHE A 26 14.45 6.77 -1.08
N ALA A 27 14.30 6.64 -2.41
CA ALA A 27 15.13 5.76 -3.22
C ALA A 27 16.61 6.14 -3.14
N ILE A 28 16.93 7.43 -3.28
CA ILE A 28 18.30 7.94 -3.16
C ILE A 28 18.88 7.69 -1.77
N GLU A 29 18.14 8.02 -0.70
CA GLU A 29 18.59 7.86 0.69
C GLU A 29 18.84 6.40 1.08
N ARG A 30 18.17 5.45 0.42
CA ARG A 30 18.28 4.01 0.69
C ARG A 30 19.09 3.24 -0.35
N GLU A 31 19.63 3.93 -1.35
CA GLU A 31 20.35 3.33 -2.48
C GLU A 31 19.52 2.26 -3.22
N TYR A 32 18.22 2.55 -3.42
CA TYR A 32 17.30 1.69 -4.16
C TYR A 32 16.98 2.28 -5.53
N GLU A 33 16.57 1.41 -6.45
CA GLU A 33 16.05 1.80 -7.76
C GLU A 33 14.64 1.23 -7.93
N PHE A 34 13.69 2.09 -8.33
CA PHE A 34 12.36 1.64 -8.67
C PHE A 34 12.35 1.02 -10.07
N SER A 35 11.92 -0.23 -10.19
CA SER A 35 11.71 -0.89 -11.48
C SER A 35 10.50 -0.31 -12.24
N GLY A 36 9.64 0.43 -11.54
CA GLY A 36 8.51 1.15 -12.11
C GLY A 36 7.77 2.00 -11.08
N ILE A 37 7.19 3.11 -11.53
CA ILE A 37 6.29 3.95 -10.75
C ILE A 37 4.92 3.95 -11.43
N TYR A 38 3.91 3.52 -10.69
CA TYR A 38 2.53 3.36 -11.12
C TYR A 38 1.70 4.56 -10.66
N ILE A 39 0.97 5.20 -11.57
CA ILE A 39 0.33 6.48 -11.32
C ILE A 39 -1.15 6.44 -11.73
N ASP A 40 -2.05 6.53 -10.76
CA ASP A 40 -3.48 6.74 -11.01
C ASP A 40 -3.85 8.23 -10.83
N ASN A 41 -4.05 8.93 -11.95
CA ASN A 41 -4.40 10.35 -11.99
C ASN A 41 -5.90 10.59 -12.14
N GLY A 42 -6.44 11.48 -11.32
CA GLY A 42 -7.87 11.86 -11.37
C GLY A 42 -8.82 10.79 -10.84
N PHE A 43 -8.29 9.76 -10.18
CA PHE A 43 -9.09 8.70 -9.59
C PHE A 43 -9.35 9.00 -8.11
N SER A 44 -10.63 9.15 -7.76
CA SER A 44 -11.05 9.09 -6.37
C SER A 44 -10.96 7.65 -5.85
N THR A 45 -11.00 7.48 -4.53
CA THR A 45 -10.92 6.18 -3.85
C THR A 45 -12.06 5.21 -4.25
N SER A 46 -13.13 5.68 -4.89
CA SER A 46 -14.30 4.89 -5.32
C SER A 46 -14.30 4.49 -6.79
N GLN A 47 -13.28 4.88 -7.57
CA GLN A 47 -13.18 4.55 -8.98
C GLN A 47 -12.21 3.37 -9.22
N HIS A 48 -12.38 2.68 -10.35
CA HIS A 48 -11.46 1.65 -10.80
C HIS A 48 -10.08 2.26 -11.05
N ARG A 49 -9.04 1.65 -10.48
CA ARG A 49 -7.66 2.14 -10.42
C ARG A 49 -6.75 1.22 -11.24
N PRO A 50 -6.64 1.44 -12.56
CA PRO A 50 -5.98 0.49 -13.45
C PRO A 50 -4.50 0.30 -13.14
N GLU A 51 -3.80 1.34 -12.69
CA GLU A 51 -2.38 1.20 -12.31
C GLU A 51 -2.24 0.51 -10.95
N PHE A 52 -3.17 0.73 -10.01
CA PHE A 52 -3.21 -0.04 -8.78
C PHE A 52 -3.46 -1.54 -9.03
N ASP A 53 -4.32 -1.89 -9.98
CA ASP A 53 -4.54 -3.31 -10.33
C ASP A 53 -3.26 -3.96 -10.88
N ARG A 54 -2.44 -3.22 -11.64
CA ARG A 54 -1.11 -3.69 -12.06
C ARG A 54 -0.15 -3.84 -10.88
N VAL A 55 -0.21 -2.95 -9.89
CA VAL A 55 0.55 -3.09 -8.64
C VAL A 55 0.15 -4.37 -7.91
N ILE A 56 -1.15 -4.66 -7.79
CA ILE A 56 -1.64 -5.91 -7.19
C ILE A 56 -1.12 -7.14 -7.95
N GLN A 57 -1.14 -7.13 -9.28
CA GLN A 57 -0.58 -8.23 -10.09
C GLN A 57 0.93 -8.40 -9.89
N LYS A 58 1.69 -7.31 -9.72
CA LYS A 58 3.11 -7.41 -9.39
C LYS A 58 3.34 -7.97 -8.00
N LEU A 59 2.59 -7.49 -7.01
CA LEU A 59 2.69 -7.98 -5.63
C LEU A 59 2.33 -9.47 -5.52
N SER A 60 1.39 -9.96 -6.32
CA SER A 60 1.01 -11.38 -6.33
C SER A 60 2.09 -12.29 -6.93
N SER A 61 3.00 -11.75 -7.75
CA SER A 61 4.16 -12.49 -8.27
C SER A 61 5.28 -12.71 -7.23
N GLY A 62 5.22 -11.97 -6.13
CA GLY A 62 6.13 -12.07 -4.98
C GLY A 62 7.48 -11.39 -5.16
N LYS A 63 8.22 -11.23 -4.06
CA LYS A 63 9.56 -10.59 -4.02
C LYS A 63 9.59 -9.13 -4.50
N VAL A 64 8.44 -8.46 -4.41
CA VAL A 64 8.24 -7.05 -4.76
C VAL A 64 7.95 -6.26 -3.49
N THR A 65 8.60 -5.10 -3.35
CA THR A 65 8.33 -4.11 -2.32
C THR A 65 7.63 -2.92 -2.95
N LEU A 66 6.37 -2.70 -2.57
CA LEU A 66 5.62 -1.49 -2.90
C LEU A 66 5.98 -0.36 -1.95
N VAL A 67 6.32 0.80 -2.49
CA VAL A 67 6.54 2.03 -1.72
C VAL A 67 5.47 3.06 -2.10
N VAL A 68 4.80 3.60 -1.09
CA VAL A 68 3.83 4.70 -1.23
C VAL A 68 4.17 5.84 -0.29
N VAL A 69 3.74 7.05 -0.63
CA VAL A 69 3.93 8.19 0.25
C VAL A 69 3.09 8.03 1.51
N SER A 70 1.78 7.87 1.35
CA SER A 70 0.86 7.75 2.46
C SER A 70 -0.04 6.51 2.33
N PRO A 71 -0.47 5.93 3.46
CA PRO A 71 -1.24 4.69 3.44
C PRO A 71 -2.62 4.80 2.78
N ASP A 72 -3.27 5.95 2.95
CA ASP A 72 -4.58 6.28 2.38
C ASP A 72 -4.59 6.35 0.84
N ARG A 73 -3.42 6.23 0.19
CA ARG A 73 -3.30 6.00 -1.26
C ARG A 73 -3.76 4.60 -1.67
N ILE A 74 -3.69 3.62 -0.77
CA ILE A 74 -3.94 2.21 -1.05
C ILE A 74 -5.34 1.78 -0.59
N TYR A 75 -5.72 2.12 0.64
CA TYR A 75 -6.91 1.59 1.32
C TYR A 75 -7.87 2.67 1.82
N ARG A 76 -9.12 2.27 2.11
CA ARG A 76 -10.20 3.17 2.57
C ARG A 76 -10.75 2.86 3.96
N SER A 77 -10.52 1.65 4.45
CA SER A 77 -10.96 1.23 5.78
C SER A 77 -9.88 0.41 6.45
N VAL A 78 -9.99 0.27 7.76
CA VAL A 78 -9.10 -0.60 8.55
C VAL A 78 -9.23 -2.07 8.11
N THR A 79 -10.42 -2.48 7.67
CA THR A 79 -10.66 -3.82 7.13
C THR A 79 -9.96 -4.02 5.79
N GLU A 80 -10.14 -3.10 4.82
CA GLU A 80 -9.43 -3.16 3.52
C GLU A 80 -7.91 -3.18 3.73
N LEU A 81 -7.43 -2.44 4.73
CA LEU A 81 -6.03 -2.45 5.10
C LEU A 81 -5.58 -3.83 5.62
N ALA A 82 -6.31 -4.43 6.55
CA ALA A 82 -5.98 -5.74 7.11
C ALA A 82 -5.99 -6.85 6.04
N GLU A 83 -6.94 -6.81 5.10
CA GLU A 83 -7.01 -7.70 3.94
C GLU A 83 -5.79 -7.50 3.03
N PHE A 84 -5.44 -6.25 2.72
CA PHE A 84 -4.28 -5.93 1.90
C PHE A 84 -2.97 -6.44 2.52
N PHE A 85 -2.77 -6.27 3.84
CA PHE A 85 -1.59 -6.82 4.51
C PHE A 85 -1.56 -8.36 4.48
N SER A 86 -2.71 -9.00 4.68
CA SER A 86 -2.80 -10.45 4.60
C SER A 86 -2.43 -10.96 3.20
N PHE A 87 -2.88 -10.26 2.16
CA PHE A 87 -2.51 -10.51 0.77
C PHE A 87 -0.99 -10.33 0.54
N VAL A 88 -0.43 -9.19 0.92
CA VAL A 88 1.01 -8.87 0.73
C VAL A 88 1.91 -9.89 1.45
N LYS A 89 1.55 -10.29 2.67
CA LYS A 89 2.27 -11.32 3.44
C LYS A 89 2.18 -12.68 2.77
N ALA A 90 0.99 -13.07 2.30
CA ALA A 90 0.77 -14.35 1.62
C ALA A 90 1.52 -14.45 0.28
N SER A 91 1.78 -13.32 -0.38
CA SER A 91 2.51 -13.28 -1.64
C SER A 91 4.02 -13.12 -1.49
N GLU A 92 4.57 -13.15 -0.26
CA GLU A 92 6.00 -12.88 -0.01
C GLU A 92 6.46 -11.52 -0.57
N SER A 93 5.55 -10.54 -0.57
CA SER A 93 5.82 -9.17 -0.97
C SER A 93 5.80 -8.25 0.26
N HIS A 94 6.14 -6.98 0.04
CA HIS A 94 6.22 -5.99 1.11
C HIS A 94 5.55 -4.68 0.70
N VAL A 95 5.05 -3.93 1.69
CA VAL A 95 4.60 -2.55 1.52
C VAL A 95 5.26 -1.64 2.55
N ILE A 96 5.68 -0.46 2.08
CA ILE A 96 6.28 0.62 2.87
C ILE A 96 5.51 1.91 2.58
N SER A 97 5.13 2.63 3.64
CA SER A 97 4.64 4.01 3.55
C SER A 97 5.64 4.98 4.17
N LEU A 98 5.94 6.07 3.47
CA LEU A 98 6.89 7.08 3.92
C LEU A 98 6.35 7.91 5.11
N ASP A 99 5.14 8.43 4.99
CA ASP A 99 4.56 9.37 5.97
C ASP A 99 3.76 8.68 7.07
N GLY A 100 3.29 7.45 6.84
CA GLY A 100 2.40 6.73 7.74
C GLY A 100 3.07 5.74 8.69
N GLY A 101 4.40 5.57 8.61
CA GLY A 101 5.13 4.60 9.43
C GLY A 101 4.71 3.15 9.22
N ILE A 102 4.04 2.86 8.11
CA ILE A 102 3.62 1.51 7.76
C ILE A 102 4.79 0.80 7.08
N ASP A 103 5.21 -0.29 7.68
CA ASP A 103 6.09 -1.28 7.07
C ASP A 103 5.50 -2.66 7.35
N SER A 104 5.13 -3.41 6.30
CA SER A 104 4.59 -4.77 6.45
C SER A 104 5.53 -5.76 7.11
N ASN A 105 6.84 -5.47 7.14
CA ASN A 105 7.81 -6.30 7.84
C ASN A 105 7.92 -5.95 9.32
N ASN A 106 7.27 -4.88 9.79
CA ASN A 106 7.25 -4.56 11.20
C ASN A 106 6.41 -5.59 11.97
N PRO A 107 7.00 -6.36 12.91
CA PRO A 107 6.28 -7.40 13.64
C PRO A 107 5.09 -6.88 14.44
N MET A 108 5.15 -5.64 14.95
CA MET A 108 4.09 -5.03 15.73
C MET A 108 2.84 -4.75 14.87
N LEU A 109 3.04 -4.34 13.61
CA LEU A 109 1.94 -4.14 12.66
C LEU A 109 1.22 -5.47 12.39
N SER A 110 1.93 -6.59 12.21
CA SER A 110 1.31 -7.92 12.05
C SER A 110 0.41 -8.28 13.24
N VAL A 111 0.88 -8.05 14.47
CA VAL A 111 0.10 -8.33 15.69
C VAL A 111 -1.16 -7.45 15.77
N MET A 112 -1.05 -6.16 15.45
CA MET A 112 -2.19 -5.25 15.43
C MET A 112 -3.27 -5.70 14.44
N TYR A 113 -2.88 -6.11 13.22
CA TYR A 113 -3.84 -6.57 12.21
C TYR A 113 -4.49 -7.91 12.56
N GLU A 114 -3.73 -8.85 13.13
CA GLU A 114 -4.30 -10.09 13.65
C GLU A 114 -5.34 -9.81 14.75
N GLY A 115 -5.06 -8.85 15.64
CA GLY A 115 -6.00 -8.37 16.65
C GLY A 115 -7.28 -7.77 16.05
N ILE A 116 -7.16 -6.89 15.05
CA ILE A 116 -8.30 -6.31 14.34
C ILE A 116 -9.16 -7.41 13.69
N ASN A 117 -8.54 -8.38 13.02
CA ASN A 117 -9.24 -9.50 12.38
C ASN A 117 -9.94 -10.42 13.40
N LEU A 118 -9.41 -10.53 14.62
CA LEU A 118 -10.09 -11.24 15.71
C LEU A 118 -11.34 -10.49 16.19
N LEU A 119 -11.22 -9.17 16.38
CA LEU A 119 -12.33 -8.32 16.80
C LEU A 119 -13.46 -8.30 15.75
N ASP A 120 -13.13 -8.16 14.47
CA ASP A 120 -14.11 -8.16 13.38
C ASP A 120 -14.91 -9.47 13.34
N ARG A 121 -14.22 -10.62 13.45
CA ARG A 121 -14.88 -11.93 13.53
C ARG A 121 -15.76 -12.10 14.76
N ALA A 122 -15.37 -11.52 15.90
CA ALA A 122 -16.18 -11.55 17.12
C ALA A 122 -17.46 -10.71 16.98
N LEU A 123 -17.37 -9.53 16.34
CA LEU A 123 -18.51 -8.67 16.06
C LEU A 123 -19.48 -9.30 15.06
N GLN A 124 -18.98 -9.92 13.99
CA GLN A 124 -19.81 -10.62 13.01
C GLN A 124 -20.48 -11.90 13.53
N ARG A 125 -19.95 -12.47 14.63
CA ARG A 125 -20.49 -13.66 15.29
C ARG A 125 -21.46 -13.35 16.44
N SER A 126 -21.73 -12.08 16.75
CA SER A 126 -22.74 -11.73 17.75
C SER A 126 -24.13 -12.06 17.19
N PRO A 127 -24.84 -13.07 17.73
CA PRO A 127 -26.24 -13.26 17.41
C PRO A 127 -27.01 -12.07 17.99
N MET A 128 -27.89 -11.46 17.19
CA MET A 128 -29.03 -10.71 17.73
C MET A 128 -29.89 -11.62 18.60
#